data_AF-A0A3M1Z9L3-F1
#
_entry.id   AF-A0A3M1Z9L3-F1
#
_cell.length_a   1.000
_cell.length_b   1.000
_cell.length_c   1.000
_cell.angle_alpha   90.00
_cell.angle_beta   90.00
_cell.angle_gamma   90.00
#
_symmetry.space_group_name_H-M   'P 1'
#
loop_
_entity.id
_entity.type
_entity.pdbx_description
1 polymer ?
#
loop_
_entity_poly.entity_id
_entity_poly.type
_entity_poly.pdbx_seq_one_letter_code
_entity_poly.pdbx_strand_id
1 'polypeptide(L)'
;MCRRYNLAKHTWHALLLSLGFVLVFFSQFVGNVRAYDDGFTITIPAIGVQAPIVPAYIRDFGDGRITWDVSSLRMQVAHLDQTAWFGQGGNVVLGGHSQVSPTLPDIFINLDSLQPGDEIIINGGGQVWRYVVASVGRVHLNDLSPVYPTGDNRLTIITCDTQTWDNTQSIYTGRVVVVAYPIAEEPASSDTAPHELSYLPDYTLNLRTAPTTAADVLVQVPSGGALPVVGRSADAQWLKVRYNGLDGWVALGYGRFNGDINSLPIMAG
;
A
#
# COMPACT_ATOMS: atom_id res chain seq x y z
N MET A 1 -18.36 16.29 -16.25
CA MET A 1 -19.19 16.50 -17.45
C MET A 1 -18.87 15.41 -18.46
N CYS A 2 -19.82 14.52 -18.74
CA CYS A 2 -19.71 13.53 -19.80
C CYS A 2 -20.70 13.94 -20.91
N ARG A 3 -20.19 14.40 -22.05
CA ARG A 3 -21.00 14.69 -23.24
C ARG A 3 -20.64 13.64 -24.30
N ARG A 4 -21.67 13.06 -24.92
CA ARG A 4 -21.58 11.95 -25.88
C ARG A 4 -20.56 12.22 -27.01
N TYR A 5 -19.71 11.24 -27.31
CA TYR A 5 -19.05 11.08 -28.61
C TYR A 5 -19.61 9.85 -29.31
N ASN A 6 -20.02 10.01 -30.57
CA ASN A 6 -20.45 8.91 -31.44
C ASN A 6 -19.23 8.21 -32.04
N LEU A 7 -19.15 6.89 -31.91
CA LEU A 7 -18.19 6.06 -32.65
C LEU A 7 -18.91 5.24 -33.73
N ALA A 8 -18.36 5.29 -34.94
CA ALA A 8 -18.85 4.61 -36.12
C ALA A 8 -18.68 3.08 -36.01
N LYS A 9 -19.65 2.33 -36.54
CA LYS A 9 -19.69 0.86 -36.54
C LYS A 9 -18.78 0.30 -37.63
N HIS A 10 -17.81 -0.54 -37.26
CA HIS A 10 -17.15 -1.45 -38.19
C HIS A 10 -17.44 -2.90 -37.80
N THR A 11 -17.98 -3.66 -38.74
CA THR A 11 -18.32 -5.09 -38.63
C THR A 11 -17.10 -5.94 -38.95
N TRP A 12 -16.80 -6.94 -38.10
CA TRP A 12 -15.76 -7.95 -38.35
C TRP A 12 -16.40 -9.33 -38.55
N HIS A 13 -15.99 -10.04 -39.59
CA HIS A 13 -16.32 -11.45 -39.81
C HIS A 13 -15.25 -12.31 -39.12
N ALA A 14 -15.67 -13.32 -38.35
CA ALA A 14 -14.79 -14.26 -37.65
C ALA A 14 -14.46 -15.47 -38.55
N LEU A 15 -13.18 -15.85 -38.60
CA LEU A 15 -12.71 -17.12 -39.17
C LEU A 15 -11.98 -17.88 -38.06
N LEU A 16 -12.46 -19.09 -37.75
CA LEU A 16 -11.93 -19.99 -36.74
C LEU A 16 -10.70 -20.73 -37.28
N LEU A 17 -9.57 -20.66 -36.57
CA LEU A 17 -8.46 -21.61 -36.66
C LEU A 17 -7.85 -21.83 -35.27
N SER A 18 -7.78 -23.11 -34.89
CA SER A 18 -7.15 -23.64 -33.69
C SER A 18 -5.64 -23.77 -33.84
N LEU A 19 -4.85 -23.32 -32.85
CA LEU A 19 -3.71 -24.01 -32.21
C LEU A 19 -2.92 -23.04 -31.30
N GLY A 20 -2.49 -23.53 -30.13
CA GLY A 20 -1.42 -22.95 -29.31
C GLY A 20 -1.88 -22.02 -28.19
N PHE A 21 -1.64 -22.45 -26.94
CA PHE A 21 -1.76 -21.60 -25.75
C PHE A 21 -0.60 -20.59 -25.76
N VAL A 22 -0.68 -19.60 -26.63
CA VAL A 22 0.09 -18.36 -26.52
C VAL A 22 -0.60 -17.56 -25.43
N LEU A 23 0.13 -17.16 -24.38
CA LEU A 23 -0.30 -16.10 -23.48
C LEU A 23 -0.48 -14.84 -24.33
N VAL A 24 -1.68 -14.66 -24.86
CA VAL A 24 -2.09 -13.44 -25.52
C VAL A 24 -2.18 -12.40 -24.42
N PHE A 25 -1.12 -11.60 -24.26
CA PHE A 25 -1.26 -10.28 -23.65
C PHE A 25 -2.32 -9.55 -24.47
N PHE A 26 -3.56 -9.58 -24.00
CA PHE A 26 -4.64 -8.75 -24.54
C PHE A 26 -4.27 -7.31 -24.20
N SER A 27 -3.41 -6.71 -25.03
CA SER A 27 -3.23 -5.27 -25.12
C SER A 27 -4.52 -4.70 -25.71
N GLN A 28 -5.53 -4.55 -24.85
CA GLN A 28 -6.73 -3.78 -25.11
C GLN A 28 -6.90 -2.81 -23.95
N PHE A 29 -5.91 -1.93 -23.74
CA PHE A 29 -6.16 -0.73 -22.95
C PHE A 29 -7.07 0.17 -23.78
N VAL A 30 -8.37 0.01 -23.57
CA VAL A 30 -9.42 0.77 -24.26
C VAL A 30 -9.47 2.17 -23.64
N GLY A 31 -8.46 3.02 -23.85
CA GLY A 31 -8.40 4.39 -23.32
C GLY A 31 -7.38 5.22 -24.09
N ASN A 32 -7.64 6.51 -24.25
CA ASN A 32 -6.80 7.39 -25.08
C ASN A 32 -5.70 8.11 -24.28
N VAL A 33 -5.65 7.92 -22.96
CA VAL A 33 -4.60 8.48 -22.11
C VAL A 33 -3.43 7.51 -22.07
N ARG A 34 -2.22 8.02 -22.33
CA ARG A 34 -0.99 7.22 -22.24
C ARG A 34 -0.65 6.97 -20.77
N ALA A 35 -0.27 5.73 -20.46
CA ALA A 35 0.32 5.41 -19.17
C ALA A 35 1.67 6.10 -18.99
N TYR A 36 2.15 6.18 -17.75
CA TYR A 36 3.52 6.58 -17.46
C TYR A 36 4.51 5.68 -18.22
N ASP A 37 5.61 6.26 -18.70
CA ASP A 37 6.62 5.55 -19.51
C ASP A 37 7.24 4.36 -18.75
N ASP A 38 7.23 4.41 -17.41
CA ASP A 38 7.72 3.36 -16.50
C ASP A 38 6.69 2.25 -16.22
N GLY A 39 5.55 2.25 -16.93
CA GLY A 39 4.62 1.12 -16.98
C GLY A 39 3.89 0.81 -15.67
N PHE A 40 3.27 1.82 -15.04
CA PHE A 40 2.51 1.60 -13.81
C PHE A 40 1.17 0.89 -14.06
N THR A 41 0.86 -0.10 -13.24
CA THR A 41 -0.39 -0.89 -13.29
C THR A 41 -0.93 -1.12 -11.89
N ILE A 42 -2.24 -1.31 -11.80
CA ILE A 42 -2.96 -1.71 -10.59
C ILE A 42 -3.66 -3.05 -10.83
N THR A 43 -3.62 -3.91 -9.81
CA THR A 43 -4.41 -5.14 -9.74
C THR A 43 -5.20 -5.16 -8.43
N ILE A 44 -6.51 -5.44 -8.50
CA ILE A 44 -7.38 -5.65 -7.34
C ILE A 44 -8.13 -6.98 -7.56
N PRO A 45 -7.57 -8.11 -7.09
CA PRO A 45 -8.08 -9.44 -7.42
C PRO A 45 -9.54 -9.66 -7.03
N ALA A 46 -9.94 -9.18 -5.84
CA ALA A 46 -11.29 -9.35 -5.29
C ALA A 46 -12.40 -8.85 -6.21
N ILE A 47 -12.11 -7.86 -7.07
CA ILE A 47 -13.08 -7.26 -8.00
C ILE A 47 -12.65 -7.39 -9.47
N GLY A 48 -11.62 -8.19 -9.76
CA GLY A 48 -11.16 -8.45 -11.12
C GLY A 48 -10.58 -7.24 -11.85
N VAL A 49 -10.08 -6.23 -11.13
CA VAL A 49 -9.44 -5.05 -11.73
C VAL A 49 -8.00 -5.40 -12.10
N GLN A 50 -7.65 -5.16 -13.36
CA GLN A 50 -6.28 -5.09 -13.85
C GLN A 50 -6.21 -3.99 -14.90
N ALA A 51 -5.47 -2.93 -14.63
CA ALA A 51 -5.49 -1.72 -15.47
C ALA A 51 -4.16 -0.96 -15.39
N PRO A 52 -3.84 -0.15 -16.42
CA PRO A 52 -2.71 0.75 -16.32
C PRO A 52 -3.09 1.94 -15.44
N ILE A 53 -2.09 2.52 -14.79
CA ILE A 53 -2.22 3.78 -14.07
C ILE A 53 -1.75 4.88 -15.02
N VAL A 54 -2.61 5.86 -15.25
CA VAL A 54 -2.37 7.01 -16.12
C VAL A 54 -2.44 8.30 -15.31
N PRO A 55 -1.86 9.43 -15.75
CA PRO A 55 -2.08 10.70 -15.09
C PRO A 55 -3.50 11.24 -15.35
N ALA A 56 -4.16 11.79 -14.33
CA ALA A 56 -5.24 12.75 -14.50
C ALA A 56 -4.75 14.11 -14.02
N TYR A 57 -4.52 15.03 -14.96
CA TYR A 57 -4.09 16.39 -14.64
C TYR A 57 -5.27 17.28 -14.25
N ILE A 58 -5.01 18.24 -13.35
CA ILE A 58 -5.98 19.30 -13.07
C ILE A 58 -6.06 20.24 -14.28
N ARG A 59 -7.27 20.52 -14.74
CA ARG A 59 -7.50 21.50 -15.81
C ARG A 59 -8.67 22.42 -15.52
N ASP A 60 -8.63 23.60 -16.12
CA ASP A 60 -9.78 24.48 -16.26
C ASP A 60 -10.63 24.03 -17.46
N PHE A 61 -11.92 23.77 -17.22
CA PHE A 61 -12.86 23.35 -18.26
C PHE A 61 -13.55 24.52 -18.97
N GLY A 62 -13.28 25.77 -18.56
CA GLY A 62 -13.88 26.99 -19.14
C GLY A 62 -15.32 27.25 -18.71
N ASP A 63 -15.85 26.45 -17.78
CA ASP A 63 -17.20 26.55 -17.22
C ASP A 63 -17.19 26.78 -15.70
N GLY A 64 -16.04 27.25 -15.17
CA GLY A 64 -15.81 27.46 -13.75
C GLY A 64 -15.38 26.21 -12.98
N ARG A 65 -15.33 25.03 -13.63
CA ARG A 65 -14.79 23.81 -13.01
C ARG A 65 -13.29 23.73 -13.23
N ILE A 66 -12.54 23.70 -12.12
CA ILE A 66 -11.11 23.38 -12.09
C ILE A 66 -10.97 22.07 -11.31
N THR A 67 -10.66 20.99 -12.01
CA THR A 67 -10.62 19.65 -11.40
C THR A 67 -9.82 18.68 -12.26
N TRP A 68 -9.56 17.48 -11.74
CA TRP A 68 -8.89 16.40 -12.47
C TRP A 68 -9.68 16.00 -13.72
N ASP A 69 -8.98 15.95 -14.85
CA ASP A 69 -9.57 15.54 -16.11
C ASP A 69 -9.60 14.03 -16.26
N VAL A 70 -10.75 13.46 -15.93
CA VAL A 70 -11.06 12.04 -16.11
C VAL A 70 -11.87 11.76 -17.37
N SER A 71 -12.09 12.76 -18.25
CA SER A 71 -13.03 12.65 -19.38
C SER A 71 -12.60 11.67 -20.47
N SER A 72 -11.29 11.39 -20.55
CA SER A 72 -10.70 10.48 -21.55
C SER A 72 -10.40 9.08 -21.02
N LEU A 73 -10.71 8.82 -19.73
CA LEU A 73 -10.51 7.51 -19.13
C LEU A 73 -11.56 6.52 -19.61
N ARG A 74 -11.11 5.30 -19.87
CA ARG A 74 -11.94 4.13 -20.10
C ARG A 74 -11.10 2.89 -19.80
N MET A 75 -11.62 1.97 -18.98
CA MET A 75 -10.89 0.81 -18.45
C MET A 75 -9.48 1.15 -17.92
N GLN A 76 -9.32 2.36 -17.40
CA GLN A 76 -8.04 2.93 -16.94
C GLN A 76 -8.24 3.51 -15.55
N VAL A 77 -7.21 3.40 -14.73
CA VAL A 77 -7.16 4.03 -13.41
C VAL A 77 -6.22 5.22 -13.52
N ALA A 78 -6.63 6.36 -12.98
CA ALA A 78 -5.84 7.57 -13.02
C ALA A 78 -5.28 7.91 -11.64
N HIS A 79 -4.00 8.27 -11.58
CA HIS A 79 -3.46 9.01 -10.46
C HIS A 79 -3.93 10.47 -10.53
N LEU A 80 -4.48 10.96 -9.43
CA LEU A 80 -4.93 12.34 -9.32
C LEU A 80 -3.71 13.23 -9.06
N ASP A 81 -3.41 14.10 -10.01
CA ASP A 81 -2.31 15.07 -9.93
C ASP A 81 -2.33 15.87 -8.62
N GLN A 82 -1.13 16.22 -8.12
CA GLN A 82 -0.87 16.86 -6.82
C GLN A 82 -1.16 16.02 -5.56
N THR A 83 -1.57 14.76 -5.71
CA THR A 83 -1.60 13.81 -4.58
C THR A 83 -0.27 13.07 -4.48
N ALA A 84 -0.01 12.41 -3.34
CA ALA A 84 1.27 11.74 -3.14
C ALA A 84 1.52 10.66 -4.21
N TRP A 85 2.79 10.30 -4.39
CA TRP A 85 3.18 9.19 -5.25
C TRP A 85 3.53 7.93 -4.44
N PHE A 86 3.48 6.77 -5.09
CA PHE A 86 3.84 5.49 -4.47
C PHE A 86 5.23 5.55 -3.83
N GLY A 87 5.33 5.06 -2.58
CA GLY A 87 6.58 5.03 -1.82
C GLY A 87 7.02 6.35 -1.20
N GLN A 88 6.35 7.49 -1.47
CA GLN A 88 6.76 8.80 -0.95
C GLN A 88 6.11 9.17 0.40
N GLY A 89 5.16 8.36 0.88
CA GLY A 89 4.33 8.68 2.04
C GLY A 89 3.23 9.69 1.73
N GLY A 90 2.27 9.86 2.64
CA GLY A 90 1.07 10.66 2.41
C GLY A 90 -0.06 9.90 1.72
N ASN A 91 -0.97 10.62 1.09
CA ASN A 91 -2.18 10.07 0.47
C ASN A 91 -2.04 10.00 -1.05
N VAL A 92 -1.79 8.79 -1.58
CA VAL A 92 -1.85 8.54 -3.03
C VAL A 92 -3.32 8.39 -3.41
N VAL A 93 -3.81 9.17 -4.36
CA VAL A 93 -5.22 9.09 -4.76
C VAL A 93 -5.35 8.60 -6.18
N LEU A 94 -6.11 7.51 -6.33
CA LEU A 94 -6.49 6.94 -7.62
C LEU A 94 -7.97 7.15 -7.90
N GLY A 95 -8.30 7.47 -9.14
CA GLY A 95 -9.66 7.65 -9.61
C GLY A 95 -9.93 6.85 -10.88
N GLY A 96 -11.20 6.59 -11.14
CA GLY A 96 -11.66 5.91 -12.33
C GLY A 96 -13.18 5.91 -12.37
N HIS A 97 -13.77 5.69 -13.53
CA HIS A 97 -15.23 5.63 -13.64
C HIS A 97 -15.75 4.31 -13.07
N SER A 98 -16.89 4.36 -12.38
CA SER A 98 -17.71 3.17 -12.13
C SER A 98 -18.53 2.83 -13.36
N GLN A 99 -19.01 3.86 -14.06
CA GLN A 99 -19.77 3.78 -15.30
C GLN A 99 -19.44 4.99 -16.20
N VAL A 100 -19.35 4.77 -17.51
CA VAL A 100 -19.26 5.86 -18.51
C VAL A 100 -20.65 6.37 -18.88
N SER A 101 -21.64 5.47 -18.78
CA SER A 101 -23.06 5.77 -18.91
C SER A 101 -23.84 4.78 -18.04
N PRO A 102 -25.13 5.03 -17.72
CA PRO A 102 -25.92 4.13 -16.88
C PRO A 102 -25.96 2.67 -17.35
N THR A 103 -25.68 2.40 -18.63
CA THR A 103 -25.67 1.07 -19.23
C THR A 103 -24.28 0.54 -19.56
N LEU A 104 -23.22 1.35 -19.40
CA LEU A 104 -21.86 0.96 -19.74
C LEU A 104 -20.97 1.01 -18.48
N PRO A 105 -20.71 -0.15 -17.86
CA PRO A 105 -19.80 -0.24 -16.72
C PRO A 105 -18.37 0.09 -17.12
N ASP A 106 -17.61 0.59 -16.14
CA ASP A 106 -16.21 0.91 -16.28
C ASP A 106 -15.38 0.31 -15.12
N ILE A 107 -14.09 0.64 -15.06
CA ILE A 107 -13.08 -0.09 -14.27
C ILE A 107 -13.45 -0.27 -12.79
N PHE A 108 -14.16 0.70 -12.19
CA PHE A 108 -14.53 0.68 -10.78
C PHE A 108 -16.02 0.43 -10.54
N ILE A 109 -16.71 -0.27 -11.45
CA ILE A 109 -18.13 -0.62 -11.30
C ILE A 109 -18.45 -1.34 -9.99
N ASN A 110 -17.51 -2.19 -9.52
CA ASN A 110 -17.68 -3.01 -8.32
C ASN A 110 -16.81 -2.55 -7.14
N LEU A 111 -16.31 -1.31 -7.15
CA LEU A 111 -15.38 -0.86 -6.11
C LEU A 111 -16.00 -0.92 -4.69
N ASP A 112 -17.32 -0.75 -4.58
CA ASP A 112 -18.06 -0.83 -3.32
C ASP A 112 -18.23 -2.25 -2.76
N SER A 113 -17.87 -3.28 -3.54
CA SER A 113 -17.88 -4.67 -3.08
C SER A 113 -16.61 -5.11 -2.34
N LEU A 114 -15.59 -4.26 -2.32
CA LEU A 114 -14.36 -4.50 -1.56
C LEU A 114 -14.65 -4.55 -0.05
N GLN A 115 -13.83 -5.30 0.66
CA GLN A 115 -13.91 -5.52 2.10
C GLN A 115 -12.57 -5.24 2.77
N PRO A 116 -12.57 -4.83 4.06
CA PRO A 116 -11.34 -4.78 4.82
C PRO A 116 -10.60 -6.13 4.76
N GLY A 117 -9.31 -6.10 4.42
CA GLY A 117 -8.50 -7.29 4.16
C GLY A 117 -8.23 -7.57 2.68
N ASP A 118 -9.01 -7.02 1.76
CA ASP A 118 -8.76 -7.20 0.33
C ASP A 118 -7.43 -6.55 -0.10
N GLU A 119 -6.72 -7.22 -1.01
CA GLU A 119 -5.41 -6.77 -1.49
C GLU A 119 -5.53 -5.87 -2.71
N ILE A 120 -4.70 -4.82 -2.75
CA ILE A 120 -4.45 -3.97 -3.91
C ILE A 120 -2.95 -3.99 -4.20
N ILE A 121 -2.58 -4.28 -5.45
CA ILE A 121 -1.20 -4.42 -5.89
C ILE A 121 -0.92 -3.37 -6.96
N ILE A 122 0.15 -2.60 -6.78
CA ILE A 122 0.66 -1.63 -7.74
C ILE A 122 2.01 -2.14 -8.25
N ASN A 123 2.18 -2.24 -9.57
CA ASN A 123 3.48 -2.56 -10.18
C ASN A 123 3.92 -1.38 -11.05
N GLY A 124 5.17 -0.96 -10.96
CA GLY A 124 5.73 0.10 -11.81
C GLY A 124 7.10 0.56 -11.33
N GLY A 125 7.92 1.10 -12.22
CA GLY A 125 9.27 1.57 -11.85
C GLY A 125 10.17 0.46 -11.25
N GLY A 126 9.93 -0.80 -11.63
CA GLY A 126 10.66 -1.97 -11.10
C GLY A 126 10.31 -2.36 -9.67
N GLN A 127 9.31 -1.74 -9.06
CA GLN A 127 8.85 -2.01 -7.69
C GLN A 127 7.42 -2.54 -7.67
N VAL A 128 7.07 -3.20 -6.57
CA VAL A 128 5.73 -3.68 -6.27
C VAL A 128 5.31 -3.10 -4.93
N TRP A 129 4.20 -2.37 -4.90
CA TRP A 129 3.59 -1.89 -3.67
C TRP A 129 2.31 -2.67 -3.41
N ARG A 130 2.20 -3.27 -2.22
CA ARG A 130 1.01 -3.98 -1.78
C ARG A 130 0.29 -3.17 -0.72
N TYR A 131 -1.02 -3.11 -0.82
CA TYR A 131 -1.90 -2.44 0.13
C TYR A 131 -3.00 -3.40 0.56
N VAL A 132 -3.46 -3.24 1.80
CA VAL A 132 -4.65 -3.92 2.32
C VAL A 132 -5.74 -2.89 2.54
N VAL A 133 -6.91 -3.15 1.99
CA VAL A 133 -8.11 -2.35 2.22
C VAL A 133 -8.40 -2.30 3.72
N ALA A 134 -8.53 -1.10 4.25
CA ALA A 134 -8.85 -0.85 5.65
C ALA A 134 -10.32 -0.49 5.82
N SER A 135 -10.87 0.28 4.87
CA SER A 135 -12.28 0.68 4.90
C SER A 135 -12.82 0.99 3.51
N VAL A 136 -14.13 0.78 3.35
CA VAL A 136 -14.94 1.23 2.22
C VAL A 136 -16.02 2.14 2.76
N GLY A 137 -16.03 3.39 2.33
CA GLY A 137 -16.93 4.44 2.77
C GLY A 137 -17.62 5.14 1.61
N ARG A 138 -18.55 6.02 1.96
CA ARG A 138 -19.26 6.88 1.00
C ARG A 138 -19.21 8.32 1.47
N VAL A 139 -18.99 9.24 0.54
CA VAL A 139 -19.02 10.70 0.79
C VAL A 139 -19.89 11.41 -0.24
N HIS A 140 -20.33 12.62 0.07
CA HIS A 140 -21.04 13.47 -0.89
C HIS A 140 -20.08 13.97 -2.00
N LEU A 141 -20.58 14.25 -3.20
CA LEU A 141 -19.76 14.64 -4.36
C LEU A 141 -18.89 15.89 -4.15
N ASN A 142 -19.28 16.76 -3.21
CA ASN A 142 -18.58 18.00 -2.86
C ASN A 142 -17.60 17.81 -1.69
N ASP A 143 -17.57 16.63 -1.06
CA ASP A 143 -16.64 16.33 0.02
C ASP A 143 -15.29 15.91 -0.58
N LEU A 144 -14.32 16.81 -0.47
CA LEU A 144 -12.95 16.60 -0.93
C LEU A 144 -12.03 16.05 0.17
N SER A 145 -12.54 15.83 1.40
CA SER A 145 -11.71 15.32 2.49
C SER A 145 -10.98 14.01 2.19
N PRO A 146 -11.50 13.08 1.36
CA PRO A 146 -10.77 11.86 1.01
C PRO A 146 -9.49 12.07 0.20
N VAL A 147 -9.39 13.20 -0.52
CA VAL A 147 -8.25 13.46 -1.42
C VAL A 147 -7.19 14.37 -0.82
N TYR A 148 -7.41 14.88 0.40
CA TYR A 148 -6.45 15.74 1.08
C TYR A 148 -5.19 14.97 1.49
N PRO A 149 -4.03 15.65 1.59
CA PRO A 149 -2.82 15.06 2.15
C PRO A 149 -3.04 14.54 3.57
N THR A 150 -2.38 13.45 3.90
CA THR A 150 -2.42 12.84 5.23
C THR A 150 -1.01 12.70 5.80
N GLY A 151 -0.91 12.56 7.13
CA GLY A 151 0.37 12.34 7.81
C GLY A 151 0.87 10.90 7.76
N ASP A 152 0.01 9.96 7.38
CA ASP A 152 0.32 8.54 7.18
C ASP A 152 0.45 8.19 5.70
N ASN A 153 1.08 7.05 5.41
CA ASN A 153 1.15 6.49 4.05
C ASN A 153 -0.11 5.68 3.77
N ARG A 154 -0.92 6.11 2.79
CA ARG A 154 -2.15 5.43 2.40
C ARG A 154 -2.41 5.54 0.90
N LEU A 155 -3.20 4.60 0.40
CA LEU A 155 -3.81 4.63 -0.91
C LEU A 155 -5.31 4.89 -0.75
N THR A 156 -5.81 5.91 -1.44
CA THR A 156 -7.24 6.19 -1.55
C THR A 156 -7.71 5.93 -2.98
N ILE A 157 -8.74 5.10 -3.16
CA ILE A 157 -9.39 4.90 -4.46
C ILE A 157 -10.79 5.52 -4.40
N ILE A 158 -11.13 6.36 -5.37
CA ILE A 158 -12.41 7.07 -5.42
C ILE A 158 -13.13 6.88 -6.76
N THR A 159 -14.44 6.64 -6.71
CA THR A 159 -15.31 6.59 -7.90
C THR A 159 -16.72 7.11 -7.61
N CYS A 160 -17.55 7.21 -8.64
CA CYS A 160 -18.97 7.55 -8.50
C CYS A 160 -19.75 6.42 -7.83
N ASP A 161 -20.56 6.75 -6.81
CA ASP A 161 -21.50 5.79 -6.22
C ASP A 161 -22.72 5.63 -7.14
N THR A 162 -22.84 4.48 -7.79
CA THR A 162 -23.91 4.19 -8.76
C THR A 162 -25.31 4.23 -8.14
N GLN A 163 -25.41 4.10 -6.82
CA GLN A 163 -26.68 4.12 -6.08
C GLN A 163 -27.24 5.54 -5.89
N THR A 164 -26.46 6.57 -6.24
CA THR A 164 -26.77 7.98 -5.94
C THR A 164 -27.09 8.81 -7.19
N TRP A 165 -27.52 8.14 -8.26
CA TRP A 165 -27.88 8.79 -9.52
C TRP A 165 -29.06 9.76 -9.35
N ASP A 166 -28.84 11.03 -9.68
CA ASP A 166 -29.86 12.07 -9.79
C ASP A 166 -30.26 12.22 -11.26
N ASN A 167 -31.52 11.93 -11.57
CA ASN A 167 -32.08 12.02 -12.92
C ASN A 167 -32.26 13.45 -13.43
N THR A 168 -32.43 14.41 -12.53
CA THR A 168 -32.69 15.82 -12.82
C THR A 168 -31.39 16.51 -13.19
N GLN A 169 -30.33 16.21 -12.45
CA GLN A 169 -29.00 16.77 -12.68
C GLN A 169 -28.13 15.91 -13.60
N SER A 170 -28.52 14.65 -13.83
CA SER A 170 -27.73 13.65 -14.57
C SER A 170 -26.32 13.46 -14.01
N ILE A 171 -26.23 13.36 -12.67
CA ILE A 171 -24.97 13.17 -11.93
C ILE A 171 -25.13 12.12 -10.84
N TYR A 172 -24.01 11.53 -10.41
CA TYR A 172 -23.95 10.77 -9.16
C TYR A 172 -23.61 11.72 -8.01
N THR A 173 -24.48 11.77 -7.01
CA THR A 173 -24.35 12.70 -5.87
C THR A 173 -23.44 12.19 -4.75
N GLY A 174 -23.07 10.91 -4.80
CA GLY A 174 -22.15 10.27 -3.88
C GLY A 174 -20.88 9.74 -4.56
N ARG A 175 -19.88 9.46 -3.72
CA ARG A 175 -18.62 8.80 -4.10
C ARG A 175 -18.39 7.59 -3.21
N VAL A 176 -17.94 6.50 -3.80
CA VAL A 176 -17.35 5.38 -3.07
C VAL A 176 -15.88 5.71 -2.85
N VAL A 177 -15.42 5.54 -1.61
CA VAL A 177 -14.05 5.82 -1.18
C VAL A 177 -13.51 4.58 -0.51
N VAL A 178 -12.42 4.05 -1.05
CA VAL A 178 -11.67 2.94 -0.45
C VAL A 178 -10.39 3.51 0.11
N VAL A 179 -10.11 3.26 1.39
CA VAL A 179 -8.83 3.59 2.02
C VAL A 179 -8.10 2.28 2.28
N ALA A 180 -6.85 2.21 1.83
CA ALA A 180 -5.97 1.07 2.00
C ALA A 180 -4.62 1.53 2.54
N TYR A 181 -4.02 0.70 3.40
CA TYR A 181 -2.71 0.96 3.98
C TYR A 181 -1.67 0.05 3.32
N PRO A 182 -0.43 0.52 3.12
CA PRO A 182 0.63 -0.32 2.63
C PRO A 182 0.76 -1.51 3.58
N ILE A 183 0.81 -2.71 3.02
CA ILE A 183 1.42 -3.81 3.74
C ILE A 183 2.86 -3.34 3.89
N ALA A 184 3.29 -3.06 5.12
CA ALA A 184 4.72 -2.89 5.36
C ALA A 184 5.38 -4.06 4.64
N GLU A 185 6.32 -3.77 3.74
CA GLU A 185 7.12 -4.83 3.15
C GLU A 185 7.60 -5.65 4.34
N GLU A 186 7.08 -6.87 4.51
CA GLU A 186 7.76 -7.83 5.35
C GLU A 186 9.15 -7.84 4.73
N PRO A 187 10.19 -7.39 5.46
CA PRO A 187 11.47 -7.05 4.86
C PRO A 187 11.87 -8.24 4.00
N ALA A 188 11.97 -8.00 2.69
CA ALA A 188 11.99 -9.01 1.65
C ALA A 188 12.84 -10.22 2.06
N SER A 189 12.21 -11.28 2.61
CA SER A 189 12.90 -12.41 3.25
C SER A 189 14.00 -12.02 4.25
N SER A 190 13.91 -12.51 5.49
CA SER A 190 15.07 -12.61 6.37
C SER A 190 16.05 -13.70 5.90
N ASP A 191 16.58 -13.59 4.67
CA ASP A 191 17.61 -14.48 4.12
C ASP A 191 18.93 -13.73 3.82
N THR A 192 19.17 -12.57 4.45
CA THR A 192 20.53 -11.97 4.44
C THR A 192 20.84 -10.94 5.53
N ALA A 193 19.88 -10.51 6.35
CA ALA A 193 20.21 -9.86 7.63
C ALA A 193 20.39 -10.97 8.69
N PRO A 194 21.48 -11.01 9.48
CA PRO A 194 21.50 -11.83 10.67
C PRO A 194 20.24 -11.48 11.45
N HIS A 195 19.42 -12.47 11.81
CA HIS A 195 18.36 -12.27 12.79
C HIS A 195 18.97 -11.46 13.92
N GLU A 196 18.49 -10.24 14.16
CA GLU A 196 18.90 -9.50 15.34
C GLU A 196 18.38 -10.33 16.50
N LEU A 197 19.25 -11.19 17.02
CA LEU A 197 18.90 -12.13 18.06
C LEU A 197 18.35 -11.28 19.19
N SER A 198 17.16 -11.60 19.65
CA SER A 198 16.44 -10.74 20.59
C SER A 198 16.30 -11.43 21.93
N TYR A 199 16.36 -10.61 22.98
CA TYR A 199 16.14 -11.03 24.35
C TYR A 199 14.91 -10.33 24.91
N LEU A 200 13.99 -11.11 25.47
CA LEU A 200 12.74 -10.66 26.07
C LEU A 200 12.84 -10.80 27.60
N PRO A 201 13.02 -9.71 28.36
CA PRO A 201 13.04 -9.76 29.82
C PRO A 201 11.68 -10.17 30.39
N ASP A 202 11.67 -11.13 31.31
CA ASP A 202 10.47 -11.52 32.07
C ASP A 202 10.19 -10.59 33.25
N TYR A 203 11.22 -9.86 33.69
CA TYR A 203 11.19 -8.89 34.78
C TYR A 203 11.91 -7.61 34.39
N THR A 204 11.79 -6.56 35.20
CA THR A 204 12.65 -5.38 35.08
C THR A 204 14.10 -5.77 35.36
N LEU A 205 15.01 -5.51 34.42
CA LEU A 205 16.43 -5.87 34.54
C LEU A 205 17.31 -4.64 34.67
N ASN A 206 18.46 -4.81 35.33
CA ASN A 206 19.51 -3.81 35.31
C ASN A 206 20.38 -4.00 34.07
N LEU A 207 20.49 -2.97 33.23
CA LEU A 207 21.48 -2.88 32.16
C LEU A 207 22.81 -2.42 32.78
N ARG A 208 23.85 -3.27 32.73
CA ARG A 208 25.12 -3.01 33.43
C ARG A 208 26.28 -2.68 32.50
N THR A 209 27.31 -2.03 33.04
CA THR A 209 28.53 -1.70 32.29
C THR A 209 29.36 -2.93 31.93
N ALA A 210 29.38 -3.97 32.79
CA ALA A 210 30.09 -5.24 32.60
C ALA A 210 29.19 -6.46 32.98
N PRO A 211 29.51 -7.70 32.52
CA PRO A 211 28.70 -8.90 32.75
C PRO A 211 28.90 -9.47 34.17
N THR A 212 28.61 -8.67 35.18
CA THR A 212 28.71 -9.04 36.60
C THR A 212 27.70 -8.27 37.42
N THR A 213 27.21 -8.88 38.50
CA THR A 213 26.25 -8.24 39.43
C THR A 213 26.88 -7.09 40.23
N ALA A 214 28.21 -7.00 40.29
CA ALA A 214 28.94 -5.92 40.94
C ALA A 214 29.16 -4.68 40.05
N ALA A 215 28.90 -4.78 38.74
CA ALA A 215 29.08 -3.66 37.81
C ALA A 215 28.02 -2.57 37.98
N ASP A 216 28.39 -1.34 37.64
CA ASP A 216 27.47 -0.20 37.66
C ASP A 216 26.26 -0.43 36.77
N VAL A 217 25.09 0.02 37.26
CA VAL A 217 23.83 -0.02 36.52
C VAL A 217 23.71 1.25 35.70
N LEU A 218 23.65 1.12 34.38
CA LEU A 218 23.40 2.21 33.44
C LEU A 218 21.94 2.67 33.53
N VAL A 219 21.01 1.73 33.44
CA VAL A 219 19.57 1.99 33.45
C VAL A 219 18.80 0.71 33.80
N GLN A 220 17.53 0.84 34.18
CA GLN A 220 16.61 -0.27 34.29
C GLN A 220 15.81 -0.46 33.00
N VAL A 221 15.73 -1.70 32.55
CA VAL A 221 15.01 -2.13 31.35
C VAL A 221 13.71 -2.80 31.79
N PRO A 222 12.52 -2.27 31.44
CA PRO A 222 11.24 -2.89 31.78
C PRO A 222 11.07 -4.29 31.16
N SER A 223 10.23 -5.12 31.79
CA SER A 223 9.81 -6.41 31.23
C SER A 223 8.99 -6.25 29.94
N GLY A 224 9.06 -7.26 29.06
CA GLY A 224 8.18 -7.39 27.89
C GLY A 224 8.64 -6.69 26.60
N GLY A 225 9.64 -5.81 26.66
CA GLY A 225 10.27 -5.22 25.46
C GLY A 225 11.39 -6.11 24.91
N ALA A 226 11.38 -6.41 23.60
CA ALA A 226 12.47 -7.13 22.95
C ALA A 226 13.73 -6.25 22.84
N LEU A 227 14.86 -6.78 23.28
CA LEU A 227 16.15 -6.11 23.22
C LEU A 227 17.02 -6.74 22.13
N PRO A 228 17.59 -5.94 21.21
CA PRO A 228 18.68 -6.37 20.36
C PRO A 228 19.83 -6.96 21.15
N VAL A 229 20.30 -8.15 20.76
CA VAL A 229 21.47 -8.81 21.34
C VAL A 229 22.62 -8.74 20.37
N VAL A 230 23.70 -8.11 20.78
CA VAL A 230 24.89 -7.88 19.96
C VAL A 230 26.06 -8.80 20.32
N GLY A 231 25.99 -9.48 21.47
CA GLY A 231 27.03 -10.41 21.91
C GLY A 231 26.69 -11.10 23.23
N ARG A 232 27.64 -11.90 23.73
CA ARG A 232 27.54 -12.62 25.00
C ARG A 232 28.83 -12.59 25.79
N SER A 233 28.74 -12.92 27.08
CA SER A 233 29.91 -13.20 27.91
C SER A 233 30.51 -14.57 27.54
N ALA A 234 31.78 -14.77 27.89
CA ALA A 234 32.49 -16.02 27.59
C ALA A 234 31.79 -17.25 28.20
N ASP A 235 31.24 -17.11 29.41
CA ASP A 235 30.50 -18.13 30.17
C ASP A 235 29.03 -18.28 29.75
N ALA A 236 28.57 -17.47 28.78
CA ALA A 236 27.19 -17.45 28.28
C ALA A 236 26.13 -17.19 29.37
N GLN A 237 26.48 -16.53 30.47
CA GLN A 237 25.53 -16.13 31.52
C GLN A 237 24.95 -14.72 31.30
N TRP A 238 25.57 -13.92 30.44
CA TRP A 238 25.18 -12.54 30.15
C TRP A 238 25.07 -12.29 28.66
N LEU A 239 24.12 -11.45 28.29
CA LEU A 239 23.93 -10.92 26.95
C LEU A 239 24.33 -9.45 26.92
N LYS A 240 25.08 -9.05 25.89
CA LYS A 240 25.29 -7.63 25.56
C LYS A 240 24.12 -7.19 24.69
N VAL A 241 23.37 -6.21 25.15
CA VAL A 241 22.13 -5.75 24.52
C VAL A 241 22.13 -4.24 24.33
N ARG A 242 21.29 -3.76 23.40
CA ARG A 242 21.07 -2.34 23.16
C ARG A 242 19.70 -1.91 23.70
N TYR A 243 19.66 -0.84 24.50
CA TYR A 243 18.43 -0.25 25.01
C TYR A 243 18.53 1.27 25.03
N ASN A 244 17.61 1.97 24.35
CA ASN A 244 17.57 3.44 24.23
C ASN A 244 18.93 4.05 23.81
N GLY A 245 19.64 3.39 22.90
CA GLY A 245 20.96 3.82 22.41
C GLY A 245 22.14 3.49 23.32
N LEU A 246 21.92 2.81 24.46
CA LEU A 246 22.97 2.35 25.36
C LEU A 246 23.28 0.86 25.13
N ASP A 247 24.56 0.52 25.08
CA ASP A 247 25.03 -0.87 25.02
C ASP A 247 25.48 -1.34 26.40
N GLY A 248 24.80 -2.34 26.94
CA GLY A 248 25.10 -2.87 28.28
C GLY A 248 24.80 -4.35 28.43
N TRP A 249 25.03 -4.86 29.63
CA TRP A 249 24.93 -6.29 29.94
C TRP A 249 23.69 -6.59 30.76
N VAL A 250 22.95 -7.61 30.35
CA VAL A 250 21.82 -8.18 31.11
C VAL A 250 22.06 -9.65 31.39
N ALA A 251 21.63 -10.13 32.55
CA ALA A 251 21.75 -11.54 32.92
C ALA A 251 20.73 -12.36 32.11
N LEU A 252 21.21 -13.42 31.46
CA LEU A 252 20.43 -14.27 30.56
C LEU A 252 19.28 -15.01 31.26
N GLY A 253 19.48 -15.38 32.53
CA GLY A 253 18.54 -16.23 33.29
C GLY A 253 17.23 -15.57 33.70
N TYR A 254 16.95 -14.33 33.27
CA TYR A 254 15.76 -13.57 33.67
C TYR A 254 14.89 -13.14 32.48
N GLY A 255 14.92 -13.93 31.41
CA GLY A 255 14.19 -13.66 30.19
C GLY A 255 14.38 -14.76 29.15
N ARG A 256 13.79 -14.56 27.99
CA ARG A 256 13.84 -15.50 26.86
C ARG A 256 14.73 -14.95 25.77
N PHE A 257 15.78 -15.69 25.44
CA PHE A 257 16.59 -15.43 24.26
C PHE A 257 16.06 -16.26 23.08
N ASN A 258 15.79 -15.60 21.96
CA ASN A 258 15.34 -16.27 20.75
C ASN A 258 16.51 -16.43 19.76
N GLY A 259 17.32 -17.47 19.97
CA GLY A 259 18.49 -17.76 19.13
C GLY A 259 19.41 -18.85 19.68
N ASP A 260 20.41 -19.25 18.90
CA ASP A 260 21.54 -20.03 19.41
C ASP A 260 22.53 -19.10 20.11
N ILE A 261 22.66 -19.22 21.43
CA ILE A 261 23.59 -18.36 22.17
C ILE A 261 25.04 -18.56 21.72
N ASN A 262 25.39 -19.72 21.17
CA ASN A 262 26.73 -20.01 20.69
C ASN A 262 27.05 -19.28 19.39
N SER A 263 26.03 -18.80 18.66
CA SER A 263 26.22 -17.98 17.45
C SER A 263 26.54 -16.52 17.78
N LEU A 264 26.42 -16.08 19.03
CA LEU A 264 26.76 -14.72 19.45
C LEU A 264 28.28 -14.55 19.61
N PRO A 265 28.85 -13.42 19.17
CA PRO A 265 30.25 -13.09 19.44
C PRO A 265 30.49 -12.96 20.95
N ILE A 266 31.62 -13.50 21.40
CA ILE A 266 32.10 -13.27 22.78
C ILE A 266 32.64 -11.85 22.85
N MET A 267 32.07 -11.03 23.74
CA MET A 267 32.51 -9.66 23.97
C MET A 267 33.19 -9.53 25.33
N ALA A 268 34.28 -8.75 25.37
CA ALA A 268 34.95 -8.42 26.61
C ALA A 268 34.05 -7.51 27.47
N GLY A 269 34.07 -7.77 28.78
CA GLY A 269 33.31 -7.05 29.81
C GLY A 269 34.09 -5.89 30.41
#